data_AF-A0A173XSW2-F1
#
_entry.id   AF-A0A173XSW2-F1
#
_cell.length_a   1.000
_cell.length_b   1.000
_cell.length_c   1.000
_cell.angle_alpha   90.00
_cell.angle_beta   90.00
_cell.angle_gamma   90.00
#
_symmetry.space_group_name_H-M   'P 1'
#
loop_
_entity.id
_entity.type
_entity.pdbx_description
1 polymer ?
#
loop_
_entity_poly.entity_id
_entity_poly.type
_entity_poly.pdbx_seq_one_letter_code
_entity_poly.pdbx_strand_id
1 'polypeptide(L)' 'MIYDRHPELQSKWDKAFWARGYYVETIGNITDEAVQKYIKEQAEESRKEDSRSTAL' A
#
# COMPACT_ATOMS: atom_id res chain seq x y z
N MET A 1 -0.09 15.98 -7.40
CA MET A 1 0.21 14.56 -7.09
C MET A 1 1.65 14.25 -7.46
N ILE A 2 2.31 13.25 -6.85
CA ILE A 2 3.76 13.03 -7.03
C ILE A 2 4.18 12.79 -8.49
N TYR A 3 3.32 12.16 -9.28
CA TYR A 3 3.54 11.93 -10.71
C TYR A 3 3.48 13.21 -11.56
N ASP A 4 2.84 14.28 -11.09
CA ASP A 4 2.83 15.56 -11.81
C ASP A 4 4.23 16.21 -11.81
N ARG A 5 5.04 15.90 -10.80
CA ARG A 5 6.42 16.38 -10.68
C ARG A 5 7.45 15.34 -11.11
N HIS A 6 7.11 14.06 -10.98
CA HIS A 6 7.99 12.92 -11.25
C HIS A 6 7.29 11.87 -12.13
N PRO A 7 7.04 12.18 -13.41
CA PRO A 7 6.38 11.26 -14.33
C PRO A 7 7.20 9.97 -14.57
N GLU A 8 8.52 10.01 -14.36
CA GLU A 8 9.43 8.86 -14.47
C GLU A 8 9.16 7.74 -13.46
N LEU A 9 8.49 8.06 -12.35
CA LEU A 9 8.11 7.08 -11.32
C LEU A 9 6.82 6.34 -11.67
N GLN A 10 6.13 6.72 -12.74
CA GLN A 10 4.90 6.07 -13.16
C GLN A 10 5.21 4.76 -13.88
N SER A 11 4.84 3.64 -13.25
CA SER A 11 4.87 2.32 -13.88
C SER A 11 3.62 2.10 -14.73
N LYS A 12 3.74 1.35 -15.82
CA LYS A 12 2.58 0.93 -16.64
C LYS A 12 1.60 0.03 -15.88
N TRP A 13 2.06 -0.57 -14.78
CA TRP A 13 1.31 -1.55 -14.01
C TRP A 13 0.82 -1.00 -12.66
N ASP A 14 1.44 0.06 -12.16
CA ASP A 14 1.05 0.67 -10.88
C ASP A 14 0.00 1.76 -11.09
N LYS A 15 -1.23 1.51 -10.63
CA LYS A 15 -2.34 2.45 -10.73
C LYS A 15 -2.23 3.65 -9.77
N ALA A 16 -1.52 3.50 -8.65
CA ALA A 16 -1.40 4.51 -7.61
C ALA A 16 -0.03 4.45 -6.92
N PHE A 17 0.47 5.60 -6.48
CA PHE A 17 1.75 5.71 -5.76
C PHE A 17 1.66 5.17 -4.33
N TRP A 18 0.52 5.37 -3.67
CA TRP A 18 0.28 4.90 -2.31
C TRP A 18 -0.59 3.64 -2.32
N ALA A 19 -0.34 2.76 -1.37
CA ALA A 19 -1.27 1.69 -1.03
C ALA A 19 -2.60 2.30 -0.55
N ARG A 20 -3.69 1.54 -0.69
CA ARG A 20 -5.05 2.02 -0.34
C ARG A 20 -5.28 2.20 1.16
N GLY A 21 -4.59 1.42 1.98
CA GLY A 21 -4.66 1.50 3.44
C GLY A 21 -3.50 2.29 4.04
N TYR A 22 -3.70 2.74 5.28
CA TYR A 22 -2.69 3.38 6.11
C TYR A 22 -2.66 2.76 7.51
N TYR A 23 -1.52 2.88 8.19
CA TYR A 23 -1.35 2.55 9.60
C TYR A 23 -1.13 3.84 10.39
N VAL A 24 -1.72 3.93 11.57
CA VAL A 24 -1.59 5.08 12.46
C VAL A 24 -1.54 4.61 13.90
N GLU A 25 -0.60 5.17 14.65
CA GLU A 25 -0.48 4.98 16.09
C GLU A 25 0.04 6.26 16.73
N THR A 26 -0.16 6.38 18.03
CA THR A 26 0.39 7.49 18.80
C THR A 26 1.89 7.32 19.05
N ILE A 27 2.58 8.44 19.18
CA ILE A 27 4.01 8.47 19.54
C ILE A 27 4.19 7.72 20.87
N GLY A 28 5.12 6.77 20.91
CA GLY A 28 5.40 5.91 22.07
C GLY A 28 4.74 4.53 22.03
N ASN A 29 3.71 4.33 21.20
CA ASN A 29 3.06 3.02 21.02
C ASN A 29 3.47 2.32 19.72
N ILE A 30 4.23 3.00 18.85
CA ILE A 30 4.75 2.42 17.61
C ILE A 30 5.86 1.43 17.95
N THR A 31 5.70 0.19 17.50
CA THR A 31 6.76 -0.83 17.53
C THR A 31 7.06 -1.31 16.12
N ASP A 32 8.30 -1.76 15.90
CA ASP A 32 8.74 -2.27 14.60
C ASP A 32 7.94 -3.51 14.19
N GLU A 33 7.59 -4.37 15.16
CA GLU A 33 6.79 -5.57 14.92
C GLU A 33 5.38 -5.23 14.41
N ALA A 34 4.75 -4.19 14.97
CA ALA A 34 3.42 -3.78 14.55
C ALA A 34 3.43 -3.20 13.13
N VAL A 35 4.45 -2.41 12.79
CA VAL A 35 4.63 -1.87 11.43
C VAL A 35 4.92 -2.98 10.43
N GLN A 36 5.81 -3.93 10.76
CA GLN A 36 6.12 -5.06 9.89
C GLN A 36 4.89 -5.95 9.64
N LYS A 37 4.11 -6.22 10.70
CA LYS A 37 2.87 -6.97 10.61
C LYS A 37 1.89 -6.27 9.66
N TYR A 38 1.68 -4.97 9.83
CA TYR A 38 0.80 -4.19 8.98
C TYR A 38 1.21 -4.25 7.49
N ILE A 39 2.50 -4.06 7.19
CA ILE A 39 3.00 -4.11 5.80
C ILE A 39 2.74 -5.49 5.18
N LYS A 40 2.96 -6.57 5.94
CA LYS A 40 2.74 -7.94 5.44
C LYS A 40 1.26 -8.20 5.17
N GLU A 41 0.39 -7.85 6.10
CA GLU A 41 -1.07 -8.03 5.96
C GLU A 41 -1.63 -7.20 4.81
N GLN A 42 -1.15 -5.96 4.65
CA GLN A 42 -1.52 -5.07 3.55
C GLN A 42 -1.19 -5.67 2.18
N ALA A 43 -0.01 -6.29 2.02
CA ALA A 43 0.39 -6.95 0.78
C ALA A 43 -0.43 -8.22 0.48
N GLU A 44 -0.89 -8.93 1.51
CA GLU A 44 -1.80 -10.07 1.36
C GLU A 44 -3.20 -9.64 0.94
N GLU A 45 -3.78 -8.64 1.60
CA GLU A 45 -5.12 -8.13 1.27
C GLU A 45 -5.16 -7.49 -0.12
N SER A 46 -4.12 -6.75 -0.51
CA SER A 46 -4.04 -6.17 -1.87
C SER A 46 -4.07 -7.26 -2.95
N ARG A 47 -3.29 -8.34 -2.79
CA ARG A 47 -3.30 -9.49 -3.73
C ARG A 47 -4.66 -10.17 -3.81
N LYS A 48 -5.36 -10.32 -2.68
CA LYS A 48 -6.70 -10.90 -2.64
C LYS A 48 -7.71 -10.00 -3.34
N GLU A 49 -7.64 -8.69 -3.13
CA GLU A 49 -8.53 -7.72 -3.77
C GLU A 49 -8.35 -7.70 -5.30
N ASP A 50 -7.11 -7.70 -5.78
CA ASP A 50 -6.82 -7.77 -7.22
C ASP A 50 -7.39 -9.07 -7.82
N SER A 51 -7.18 -10.21 -7.15
CA SER A 51 -7.70 -11.51 -7.61
C SER A 51 -9.23 -11.54 -7.70
N ARG A 52 -9.93 -10.94 -6.73
CA ARG A 52 -11.40 -10.79 -6.75
C ARG A 52 -11.86 -9.86 -7.86
N SER A 53 -11.12 -8.77 -8.11
CA SER A 53 -11.42 -7.81 -9.17
C SER A 53 -11.26 -8.40 -10.56
N THR A 54 -10.36 -9.38 -10.75
CA THR A 54 -10.20 -10.11 -12.02
C THR A 54 -11.21 -11.23 -12.27
N ALA A 55 -12.01 -11.59 -11.26
CA ALA A 55 -12.97 -12.69 -11.33
C ALA A 55 -14.41 -12.24 -11.66
N LEU A 56 -14.64 -10.93 -11.82
CA LEU A 56 -15.89 -10.29 -12.27
C LEU A 56 -15.73 -9.79 -13.71
#